data_AF-A0A7K1TV06-F1
#
_entry.id   AF-A0A7K1TV06-F1
#
_cell.length_a   1.000
_cell.length_b   1.000
_cell.length_c   1.000
_cell.angle_alpha   90.00
_cell.angle_beta   90.00
_cell.angle_gamma   90.00
#
_symmetry.space_group_name_H-M   'P 1'
#
loop_
_entity.id
_entity.type
_entity.pdbx_description
1 polymer ?
#
loop_
_entity_poly.entity_id
_entity_poly.type
_entity_poly.pdbx_seq_one_letter_code
_entity_poly.pdbx_strand_id
1 'polypeptide(L)'
;MKRVVHDTWASILGVLYLGLMVNLLVLVAAAPLVVLLMTTDPVHSWPLLAVAAPLAAPALAAAFGTFRAHDEGETQVVRAYWRAWRATARQALLIGLIVVALAVVLLVDVRMLAETDAAVLVVPVLLLLVVLAAITGLLGLAAIAEVPEARLRDVLRASAVLGVRRWYFQLLSFAVLGVQFGVFTTMPAIAIGITAAPALYVVWANSRHCLRPVLDLDQEPAAAVAVRGS
;
A
#
# COMPACT_ATOMS: atom_id res chain seq x y z
N MET A 1 -12.37 -38.96 6.32
CA MET A 1 -12.93 -37.82 7.08
C MET A 1 -11.92 -37.11 7.99
N LYS A 2 -11.00 -37.80 8.71
CA LYS A 2 -9.98 -37.12 9.56
C LYS A 2 -8.98 -36.20 8.83
N ARG A 3 -8.64 -36.48 7.56
CA ARG A 3 -7.71 -35.65 6.75
C ARG A 3 -8.31 -34.29 6.38
N VAL A 4 -9.55 -34.29 5.88
CA VAL A 4 -10.29 -33.06 5.50
C VAL A 4 -10.38 -32.07 6.67
N VAL A 5 -10.59 -32.58 7.90
CA VAL A 5 -10.64 -31.73 9.10
C VAL A 5 -9.27 -31.12 9.42
N HIS A 6 -8.18 -31.89 9.31
CA HIS A 6 -6.83 -31.37 9.51
C HIS A 6 -6.46 -30.30 8.48
N ASP A 7 -6.82 -30.52 7.22
CA ASP A 7 -6.51 -29.58 6.13
C ASP A 7 -7.25 -28.25 6.33
N THR A 8 -8.52 -28.27 6.77
CA THR A 8 -9.27 -27.05 7.10
C THR A 8 -8.67 -26.30 8.30
N TRP A 9 -8.32 -27.00 9.38
CA TRP A 9 -7.70 -26.36 10.55
C TRP A 9 -6.35 -25.75 10.23
N ALA A 10 -5.52 -26.45 9.44
CA ALA A 10 -4.23 -25.93 8.99
C ALA A 10 -4.40 -24.66 8.15
N SER A 11 -5.41 -24.61 7.28
CA SER A 11 -5.72 -23.40 6.49
C SER A 11 -6.17 -22.23 7.36
N ILE A 12 -7.10 -22.45 8.31
CA ILE A 12 -7.58 -21.40 9.22
C ILE A 12 -6.42 -20.84 10.05
N LEU A 13 -5.61 -21.72 10.63
CA LEU A 13 -4.44 -21.30 11.42
C LEU A 13 -3.40 -20.59 10.55
N GLY A 14 -3.22 -20.99 9.29
CA GLY A 14 -2.34 -20.32 8.35
C GLY A 14 -2.76 -18.88 8.07
N VAL A 15 -4.06 -18.64 7.80
CA VAL A 15 -4.61 -17.30 7.57
C VAL A 15 -4.54 -16.43 8.83
N LEU A 16 -4.86 -17.00 10.00
CA LEU A 16 -4.74 -16.31 11.28
C LEU A 16 -3.28 -15.92 11.56
N TYR A 17 -2.35 -16.85 11.35
CA TYR A 17 -0.92 -16.59 11.51
C TYR A 17 -0.42 -15.53 10.55
N LEU A 18 -0.83 -15.56 9.27
CA LEU A 18 -0.53 -14.53 8.29
C LEU A 18 -0.99 -13.16 8.77
N GLY A 19 -2.27 -13.04 9.15
CA GLY A 19 -2.83 -11.77 9.60
C GLY A 19 -2.12 -11.21 10.83
N LEU A 20 -1.94 -12.03 11.85
CA LEU A 20 -1.32 -11.60 13.11
C LEU A 20 0.15 -11.22 12.92
N MET A 21 0.90 -12.01 12.14
CA MET A 21 2.32 -11.77 11.93
C MET A 21 2.56 -10.56 11.02
N VAL A 22 1.74 -10.37 9.97
CA VAL A 22 1.81 -9.16 9.13
C VAL A 22 1.46 -7.92 9.95
N ASN A 23 0.45 -7.96 10.82
CA ASN A 23 0.12 -6.87 11.73
C ASN A 23 1.31 -6.48 12.60
N LEU A 24 1.94 -7.47 13.25
CA LEU A 24 3.11 -7.24 14.10
C LEU A 24 4.29 -6.66 13.31
N LEU A 25 4.60 -7.20 12.14
CA LEU A 25 5.72 -6.76 11.32
C LEU A 25 5.49 -5.34 10.76
N VAL A 26 4.28 -5.04 10.30
CA VAL A 26 3.91 -3.69 9.86
C VAL A 26 3.97 -2.70 11.01
N LEU A 27 3.49 -3.06 12.20
CA LEU A 27 3.59 -2.23 13.40
C LEU A 27 5.04 -1.93 13.74
N VAL A 28 5.91 -2.95 13.79
CA VAL A 28 7.33 -2.77 14.12
C VAL A 28 8.04 -1.91 13.07
N ALA A 29 7.76 -2.15 11.79
CA ALA A 29 8.38 -1.39 10.71
C ALA A 29 7.88 0.06 10.61
N ALA A 30 6.59 0.29 10.87
CA ALA A 30 5.97 1.62 10.89
C ALA A 30 5.96 2.25 12.29
N ALA A 31 6.69 1.68 13.26
CA ALA A 31 6.70 2.12 14.65
C ALA A 31 6.98 3.62 14.83
N PRO A 32 7.93 4.25 14.11
CA PRO A 32 8.15 5.70 14.24
C PRO A 32 6.89 6.51 13.95
N LEU A 33 6.15 6.18 12.90
CA LEU A 33 4.91 6.86 12.53
C LEU A 33 3.79 6.58 13.55
N VAL A 34 3.63 5.32 13.95
CA VAL A 34 2.58 4.92 14.90
C VAL A 34 2.78 5.57 16.26
N VAL A 35 4.02 5.58 16.77
CA VAL A 35 4.37 6.23 18.03
C VAL A 35 4.03 7.71 17.96
N LEU A 36 4.44 8.41 16.90
CA LEU A 36 4.11 9.83 16.74
C LEU A 36 2.60 10.09 16.72
N LEU A 37 1.83 9.29 15.98
CA LEU A 37 0.37 9.43 15.95
C LEU A 37 -0.30 9.16 17.31
N MET A 38 0.30 8.33 18.15
CA MET A 38 -0.21 7.99 19.48
C MET A 38 0.20 9.00 20.56
N THR A 39 1.39 9.61 20.44
CA THR A 39 1.95 10.46 21.49
C THR A 39 1.84 11.95 21.20
N THR A 40 1.57 12.34 19.95
CA THR A 40 1.55 13.75 19.55
C THR A 40 0.20 14.14 18.94
N ASP A 41 -0.15 15.42 19.09
CA ASP A 41 -1.30 15.99 18.37
C ASP A 41 -0.95 16.10 16.87
N PRO A 42 -1.67 15.41 15.96
CA PRO A 42 -1.40 15.44 14.53
C PRO A 42 -1.52 16.82 13.90
N VAL A 43 -2.34 17.71 14.47
CA VAL A 43 -2.55 19.06 13.92
C VAL A 43 -1.30 19.92 14.10
N HIS A 44 -0.62 19.77 15.23
CA HIS A 44 0.56 20.55 15.58
C HIS A 44 1.86 19.88 15.13
N SER A 45 1.87 18.54 15.07
CA SER A 45 3.07 17.74 14.79
C SER A 45 3.16 17.28 13.33
N TRP A 46 2.41 17.93 12.44
CA TRP A 46 2.35 17.58 11.01
C TRP A 46 3.71 17.53 10.30
N PRO A 47 4.74 18.37 10.59
CA PRO A 47 6.03 18.27 9.91
C PRO A 47 6.76 16.99 10.30
N LEU A 48 6.64 16.59 11.57
CA LEU A 48 7.26 15.37 12.09
C LEU A 48 6.56 14.13 11.53
N LEU A 49 5.23 14.16 11.41
CA LEU A 49 4.45 13.14 10.72
C LEU A 49 4.81 13.04 9.24
N ALA A 50 5.03 14.16 8.55
CA ALA A 50 5.46 14.18 7.15
C ALA A 50 6.84 13.55 6.95
N VAL A 51 7.77 13.73 7.89
CA VAL A 51 9.10 13.08 7.84
C VAL A 51 8.99 11.58 8.15
N ALA A 52 8.10 11.18 9.05
CA ALA A 52 7.93 9.79 9.44
C ALA A 52 7.08 8.97 8.44
N ALA A 53 6.15 9.59 7.72
CA ALA A 53 5.22 8.90 6.83
C ALA A 53 5.90 8.05 5.73
N PRO A 54 6.98 8.51 5.05
CA PRO A 54 7.69 7.68 4.08
C PRO A 54 8.27 6.37 4.64
N LEU A 55 8.55 6.31 5.94
CA LEU A 55 9.07 5.10 6.59
C LEU A 55 8.04 3.97 6.65
N ALA A 56 6.75 4.29 6.58
CA ALA A 56 5.70 3.27 6.51
C ALA A 56 5.59 2.62 5.12
N ALA A 57 6.07 3.26 4.05
CA ALA A 57 5.89 2.77 2.69
C ALA A 57 6.57 1.40 2.42
N PRO A 58 7.83 1.16 2.86
CA PRO A 58 8.44 -0.18 2.82
C PRO A 58 7.64 -1.24 3.58
N ALA A 59 7.00 -0.87 4.69
CA ALA A 59 6.21 -1.81 5.50
C ALA A 59 4.96 -2.29 4.74
N LEU A 60 4.31 -1.37 4.03
CA LEU A 60 3.15 -1.66 3.18
C LEU A 60 3.56 -2.54 1.98
N ALA A 61 4.63 -2.18 1.28
CA ALA A 61 5.13 -2.96 0.14
C ALA A 61 5.54 -4.39 0.56
N ALA A 62 6.19 -4.54 1.71
CA ALA A 62 6.54 -5.85 2.26
C ALA A 62 5.30 -6.68 2.64
N ALA A 63 4.25 -6.05 3.20
CA ALA A 63 2.97 -6.72 3.48
C ALA A 63 2.32 -7.23 2.19
N PHE A 64 2.27 -6.41 1.14
CA PHE A 64 1.74 -6.79 -0.17
C PHE A 64 2.51 -7.97 -0.79
N GLY A 65 3.85 -7.93 -0.74
CA GLY A 65 4.67 -9.05 -1.22
C GLY A 65 4.48 -10.33 -0.40
N THR A 66 4.17 -10.21 0.90
CA THR A 66 3.85 -11.34 1.78
C THR A 66 2.51 -11.96 1.42
N PHE A 67 1.49 -11.14 1.12
CA PHE A 67 0.19 -11.63 0.67
C PHE A 67 0.29 -12.33 -0.69
N ARG A 68 1.07 -11.78 -1.63
CA ARG A 68 1.37 -12.44 -2.91
C ARG A 68 2.04 -13.80 -2.71
N ALA A 69 3.10 -13.86 -1.89
CA ALA A 69 3.80 -15.10 -1.62
C ALA A 69 2.87 -16.14 -0.94
N HIS A 70 2.00 -15.71 -0.04
CA HIS A 70 1.04 -16.60 0.61
C HIS A 70 -0.01 -17.16 -0.36
N ASP A 71 -0.49 -16.33 -1.30
CA ASP A 71 -1.38 -16.75 -2.39
C ASP A 71 -0.70 -17.76 -3.34
N GLU A 72 0.63 -17.67 -3.49
CA GLU A 72 1.48 -18.64 -4.20
C GLU A 72 1.80 -19.91 -3.36
N GLY A 73 1.33 -19.99 -2.12
CA GLY A 73 1.50 -21.15 -1.23
C GLY A 73 2.68 -21.08 -0.25
N GLU A 74 3.38 -19.95 -0.15
CA GLU A 74 4.43 -19.74 0.86
C GLU A 74 3.82 -19.70 2.27
N THR A 75 4.37 -20.53 3.16
CA THR A 75 3.93 -20.64 4.56
C THR A 75 4.83 -19.87 5.53
N GLN A 76 6.06 -19.53 5.11
CA GLN A 76 7.03 -18.83 5.94
C GLN A 76 6.80 -17.31 5.92
N VAL A 77 5.74 -16.84 6.58
CA VAL A 77 5.29 -15.43 6.57
C VAL A 77 6.40 -14.43 6.90
N VAL A 78 7.15 -14.64 7.98
CA VAL A 78 8.24 -13.72 8.39
C VAL A 78 9.35 -13.65 7.33
N ARG A 79 9.71 -14.81 6.76
CA ARG A 79 10.75 -14.89 5.73
C ARG A 79 10.29 -14.23 4.43
N ALA A 80 9.03 -14.44 4.05
CA ALA A 80 8.41 -13.80 2.90
C ALA A 80 8.39 -12.28 3.06
N TYR A 81 7.99 -11.78 4.23
CA TYR A 81 7.99 -10.36 4.56
C TYR A 81 9.39 -9.76 4.47
N TRP A 82 10.38 -10.39 5.09
CA TRP A 82 11.77 -9.90 5.06
C TRP A 82 12.36 -9.92 3.64
N ARG A 83 12.04 -10.95 2.85
CA ARG A 83 12.45 -11.06 1.45
C ARG A 83 11.83 -9.93 0.62
N ALA A 84 10.52 -9.70 0.76
CA ALA A 84 9.79 -8.64 0.08
C ALA A 84 10.30 -7.24 0.51
N TRP A 85 10.58 -7.05 1.79
CA TRP A 85 11.18 -5.83 2.33
C TRP A 85 12.53 -5.55 1.67
N ARG A 86 13.45 -6.51 1.67
CA ARG A 86 14.79 -6.31 1.08
C ARG A 86 14.73 -6.04 -0.43
N ALA A 87 13.79 -6.65 -1.13
CA ALA A 87 13.62 -6.44 -2.57
C ALA A 87 13.05 -5.05 -2.91
N THR A 88 12.13 -4.53 -2.08
CA THR A 88 11.34 -3.33 -2.43
C THR A 88 11.63 -2.10 -1.58
N ALA A 89 12.37 -2.20 -0.46
CA ALA A 89 12.51 -1.13 0.53
C ALA A 89 12.98 0.20 -0.08
N ARG A 90 13.99 0.18 -0.96
CA ARG A 90 14.49 1.42 -1.58
C ARG A 90 13.46 2.06 -2.49
N GLN A 91 12.81 1.27 -3.36
CA GLN A 91 11.80 1.78 -4.28
C GLN A 91 10.56 2.25 -3.51
N ALA A 92 10.10 1.49 -2.52
CA ALA A 92 8.97 1.83 -1.67
C ALA A 92 9.21 3.12 -0.88
N LEU A 93 10.42 3.31 -0.33
CA LEU A 93 10.80 4.53 0.37
C LEU A 93 10.83 5.73 -0.58
N LEU A 94 11.32 5.57 -1.82
CA LEU A 94 11.29 6.62 -2.83
C LEU A 94 9.86 6.98 -3.23
N ILE A 95 8.97 6.00 -3.44
CA ILE A 95 7.54 6.25 -3.70
C ILE A 95 6.91 7.00 -2.53
N GLY A 96 7.14 6.54 -1.30
CA GLY A 96 6.66 7.18 -0.09
C GLY A 96 7.14 8.63 0.01
N LEU A 97 8.43 8.88 -0.24
CA LEU A 97 9.02 10.22 -0.20
C LEU A 97 8.39 11.14 -1.26
N ILE A 98 8.25 10.66 -2.51
CA ILE A 98 7.64 11.44 -3.59
C ILE A 98 6.20 11.80 -3.24
N VAL A 99 5.41 10.82 -2.80
CA VAL A 99 3.99 11.03 -2.50
C VAL A 99 3.80 11.96 -1.31
N VAL A 100 4.57 11.77 -0.24
CA VAL A 100 4.47 12.63 0.95
C VAL A 100 4.98 14.04 0.65
N ALA A 101 6.09 14.19 -0.09
CA ALA A 101 6.59 15.51 -0.49
C ALA A 101 5.56 16.26 -1.36
N LEU A 102 4.98 15.58 -2.36
CA LEU A 102 3.91 16.15 -3.18
C LEU A 102 2.69 16.54 -2.34
N ALA A 103 2.23 15.66 -1.43
CA ALA A 103 1.10 15.94 -0.56
C ALA A 103 1.37 17.13 0.36
N VAL A 104 2.56 17.23 0.95
CA VAL A 104 2.96 18.36 1.80
C VAL A 104 2.93 19.66 1.01
N VAL A 105 3.56 19.72 -0.16
CA VAL A 105 3.58 20.93 -1.00
C VAL A 105 2.15 21.34 -1.36
N LEU A 106 1.34 20.42 -1.87
CA LEU A 106 -0.04 20.71 -2.28
C LEU A 106 -0.93 21.14 -1.10
N LEU A 107 -0.77 20.56 0.09
CA LEU A 107 -1.54 20.93 1.27
C LEU A 107 -1.09 22.27 1.87
N VAL A 108 0.21 22.58 1.81
CA VAL A 108 0.73 23.91 2.15
C VAL A 108 0.18 24.95 1.19
N ASP A 109 0.15 24.67 -0.12
CA ASP A 109 -0.46 25.54 -1.13
C ASP A 109 -1.95 25.74 -0.85
N VAL A 110 -2.71 24.69 -0.53
CA VAL A 110 -4.12 24.81 -0.13
C VAL A 110 -4.27 25.77 1.05
N ARG A 111 -3.43 25.64 2.07
CA ARG A 111 -3.46 26.52 3.25
C ARG A 111 -3.13 27.98 2.91
N MET A 112 -2.17 28.21 2.02
CA MET A 112 -1.79 29.56 1.59
C MET A 112 -2.86 30.22 0.71
N LEU A 113 -3.54 29.45 -0.15
CA LEU A 113 -4.56 29.96 -1.06
C LEU A 113 -5.97 30.01 -0.49
N ALA A 114 -6.22 29.40 0.67
CA ALA A 114 -7.57 29.29 1.26
C ALA A 114 -8.26 30.64 1.52
N GLU A 115 -7.50 31.70 1.76
CA GLU A 115 -8.02 33.05 2.04
C GLU A 115 -8.12 33.95 0.78
N THR A 116 -7.81 33.40 -0.41
CA THR A 116 -7.84 34.16 -1.68
C THR A 116 -9.16 33.96 -2.42
N ASP A 117 -9.53 34.93 -3.25
CA ASP A 117 -10.72 34.83 -4.11
C ASP A 117 -10.66 33.64 -5.10
N ALA A 118 -9.45 33.17 -5.42
CA ALA A 118 -9.22 32.01 -6.27
C ALA A 118 -9.43 30.66 -5.56
N ALA A 119 -9.64 30.64 -4.24
CA ALA A 119 -9.75 29.41 -3.45
C ALA A 119 -10.82 28.45 -3.97
N VAL A 120 -11.98 28.99 -4.41
CA VAL A 120 -13.12 28.20 -4.90
C VAL A 120 -12.74 27.29 -6.07
N LEU A 121 -11.81 27.72 -6.93
CA LEU A 121 -11.37 26.95 -8.09
C LEU A 121 -10.09 26.16 -7.80
N VAL A 122 -9.12 26.77 -7.13
CA VAL A 122 -7.78 26.20 -6.98
C VAL A 122 -7.74 25.11 -5.90
N VAL A 123 -8.43 25.30 -4.77
CA VAL A 123 -8.41 24.34 -3.66
C VAL A 123 -8.93 22.96 -4.09
N PRO A 124 -10.08 22.82 -4.78
CA PRO A 124 -10.54 21.52 -5.26
C PRO A 124 -9.53 20.83 -6.19
N VAL A 125 -8.85 21.58 -7.06
CA VAL A 125 -7.84 21.03 -7.97
C VAL A 125 -6.62 20.53 -7.21
N LEU A 126 -6.12 21.30 -6.24
CA LEU A 126 -5.00 20.87 -5.40
C LEU A 126 -5.35 19.62 -4.59
N LEU A 127 -6.55 19.57 -3.99
CA LEU A 127 -7.03 18.40 -3.27
C LEU A 127 -7.17 17.17 -4.19
N LEU A 128 -7.65 17.36 -5.42
CA LEU A 128 -7.70 16.30 -6.41
C LEU A 128 -6.28 15.77 -6.74
N LEU A 129 -5.29 16.65 -6.87
CA LEU A 129 -3.90 16.26 -7.09
C LEU A 129 -3.33 15.47 -5.90
N VAL A 130 -3.67 15.83 -4.66
CA VAL A 130 -3.29 15.05 -3.46
C VAL A 130 -3.88 13.64 -3.53
N VAL A 131 -5.16 13.52 -3.88
CA VAL A 131 -5.83 12.21 -4.03
C VAL A 131 -5.17 11.40 -5.14
N LEU A 132 -4.88 12.00 -6.30
CA LEU A 132 -4.20 11.33 -7.40
C LEU A 132 -2.78 10.87 -7.03
N ALA A 133 -2.03 11.68 -6.29
CA ALA A 133 -0.71 11.31 -5.78
C ALA A 133 -0.81 10.12 -4.82
N ALA A 134 -1.78 10.11 -3.91
CA ALA A 134 -1.99 9.02 -2.97
C ALA A 134 -2.41 7.72 -3.69
N ILE A 135 -3.31 7.80 -4.68
CA ILE A 135 -3.70 6.66 -5.55
C ILE A 135 -2.49 6.09 -6.27
N THR A 136 -1.71 6.96 -6.91
CA THR A 136 -0.51 6.56 -7.68
C THR A 136 0.51 5.91 -6.77
N GLY A 137 0.71 6.45 -5.56
CA GLY A 137 1.56 5.88 -4.54
C GLY A 137 1.15 4.48 -4.13
N LEU A 138 -0.14 4.31 -3.78
CA LEU A 138 -0.67 3.04 -3.33
C LEU A 138 -0.55 1.95 -4.40
N LEU A 139 -0.91 2.27 -5.65
CA LEU A 139 -0.74 1.34 -6.77
C LEU A 139 0.72 1.07 -7.07
N GLY A 140 1.59 2.07 -6.94
CA GLY A 140 3.02 1.91 -7.12
C GLY A 140 3.61 0.93 -6.10
N LEU A 141 3.20 1.02 -4.83
CA LEU A 141 3.62 0.08 -3.78
C LEU A 141 3.13 -1.35 -4.04
N ALA A 142 1.90 -1.51 -4.53
CA ALA A 142 1.39 -2.81 -4.94
C ALA A 142 2.15 -3.35 -6.18
N ALA A 143 2.43 -2.50 -7.17
CA ALA A 143 3.11 -2.89 -8.39
C ALA A 143 4.56 -3.35 -8.15
N ILE A 144 5.34 -2.66 -7.31
CA ILE A 144 6.70 -3.11 -6.96
C ILE A 144 6.68 -4.39 -6.11
N ALA A 145 5.59 -4.69 -5.40
CA ALA A 145 5.44 -5.94 -4.66
C ALA A 145 5.16 -7.14 -5.58
N GLU A 146 4.49 -6.90 -6.72
CA GLU A 146 4.30 -7.88 -7.79
C GLU A 146 5.56 -8.05 -8.65
N VAL A 147 6.18 -6.94 -9.09
CA VAL A 147 7.37 -6.94 -9.97
C VAL A 147 8.48 -6.05 -9.37
N PRO A 148 9.31 -6.57 -8.45
CA PRO A 148 10.36 -5.79 -7.79
C PRO A 148 11.45 -5.25 -8.73
N GLU A 149 11.63 -5.89 -9.90
CA GLU A 149 12.63 -5.52 -10.90
C GLU A 149 12.19 -4.37 -11.81
N ALA A 150 10.91 -3.97 -11.73
CA ALA A 150 10.35 -2.93 -12.58
C ALA A 150 11.02 -1.57 -12.31
N ARG A 151 11.20 -0.79 -13.39
CA ARG A 151 11.74 0.57 -13.28
C ARG A 151 10.71 1.48 -12.63
N LEU A 152 11.14 2.24 -11.62
CA LEU A 152 10.26 3.13 -10.84
C LEU A 152 9.43 4.09 -11.71
N ARG A 153 10.02 4.62 -12.79
CA ARG A 153 9.33 5.52 -13.73
C ARG A 153 8.16 4.82 -14.45
N ASP A 154 8.35 3.56 -14.82
CA ASP A 154 7.39 2.79 -15.62
C ASP A 154 6.25 2.34 -14.68
N VAL A 155 6.60 1.98 -13.45
CA VAL A 155 5.65 1.75 -12.35
C VAL A 155 4.77 2.98 -12.10
N LEU A 156 5.37 4.14 -11.80
CA LEU A 156 4.59 5.35 -11.48
C LEU A 156 3.71 5.80 -12.65
N ARG A 157 4.21 5.71 -13.89
CA ARG A 157 3.44 6.03 -15.08
C ARG A 157 2.25 5.09 -15.26
N ALA A 158 2.45 3.78 -15.13
CA ALA A 158 1.38 2.80 -15.22
C ALA A 158 0.34 2.99 -14.11
N SER A 159 0.81 3.19 -12.87
CA SER A 159 -0.04 3.44 -11.70
C SER A 159 -0.89 4.71 -11.85
N ALA A 160 -0.33 5.80 -12.39
CA ALA A 160 -1.08 7.03 -12.64
C ALA A 160 -2.17 6.83 -13.71
N VAL A 161 -1.83 6.19 -14.84
CA VAL A 161 -2.78 5.93 -15.92
C VAL A 161 -3.90 5.00 -15.47
N LEU A 162 -3.58 3.90 -14.78
CA LEU A 162 -4.56 2.96 -14.25
C LEU A 162 -5.40 3.58 -13.13
N GLY A 163 -4.79 4.41 -12.28
CA GLY A 163 -5.46 5.14 -11.21
C GLY A 163 -6.62 5.99 -11.73
N VAL A 164 -6.37 6.75 -12.79
CA VAL A 164 -7.39 7.60 -13.43
C VAL A 164 -8.42 6.76 -14.20
N ARG A 165 -7.97 5.77 -14.97
CA ARG A 165 -8.85 4.98 -15.85
C ARG A 165 -9.79 4.05 -15.07
N ARG A 166 -9.41 3.65 -13.85
CA ARG A 166 -10.14 2.67 -13.02
C ARG A 166 -10.43 3.20 -11.61
N TRP A 167 -10.98 4.42 -11.55
CA TRP A 167 -11.27 5.14 -10.30
C TRP A 167 -12.14 4.34 -9.30
N TYR A 168 -13.06 3.50 -9.77
CA TYR A 168 -13.95 2.69 -8.92
C TYR A 168 -13.18 1.80 -7.93
N PHE A 169 -12.06 1.19 -8.37
CA PHE A 169 -11.23 0.38 -7.48
C PHE A 169 -10.52 1.25 -6.45
N GLN A 170 -10.12 2.47 -6.81
CA GLN A 170 -9.46 3.37 -5.87
C GLN A 170 -10.38 3.82 -4.76
N LEU A 171 -11.65 4.11 -5.09
CA LEU A 171 -12.64 4.49 -4.10
C LEU A 171 -12.78 3.42 -3.02
N LEU A 172 -12.79 2.14 -3.39
CA LEU A 172 -12.85 1.02 -2.45
C LEU A 172 -11.60 0.95 -1.56
N SER A 173 -10.40 1.02 -2.14
CA SER A 173 -9.14 1.01 -1.36
C SER A 173 -9.07 2.17 -0.37
N PHE A 174 -9.44 3.38 -0.79
CA PHE A 174 -9.46 4.55 0.09
C PHE A 174 -10.57 4.47 1.14
N ALA A 175 -11.74 3.92 0.82
CA ALA A 175 -12.79 3.68 1.80
C ALA A 175 -12.32 2.71 2.89
N VAL A 176 -11.66 1.61 2.51
CA VAL A 176 -11.11 0.63 3.46
C VAL A 176 -10.03 1.24 4.34
N LEU A 177 -9.10 2.01 3.76
CA LEU A 177 -8.06 2.71 4.53
C LEU A 177 -8.66 3.80 5.43
N GLY A 178 -9.71 4.50 4.97
CA GLY A 178 -10.42 5.50 5.75
C GLY A 178 -11.14 4.91 6.95
N VAL A 179 -11.84 3.78 6.77
CA VAL A 179 -12.44 3.01 7.88
C VAL A 179 -11.35 2.55 8.84
N GLN A 180 -10.25 1.99 8.34
CA GLN A 180 -9.12 1.56 9.16
C GLN A 180 -8.53 2.72 9.98
N PHE A 181 -8.40 3.89 9.39
CA PHE A 181 -7.97 5.11 10.09
C PHE A 181 -8.97 5.53 11.17
N GLY A 182 -10.28 5.46 10.90
CA GLY A 182 -11.32 5.72 11.91
C GLY A 182 -11.32 4.71 13.07
N VAL A 183 -11.03 3.43 12.81
CA VAL A 183 -10.83 2.43 13.87
C VAL A 183 -9.55 2.75 14.65
N PHE A 184 -8.49 3.22 14.01
CA PHE A 184 -7.25 3.61 14.68
C PHE A 184 -7.44 4.78 15.65
N THR A 185 -8.27 5.77 15.32
CA THR A 185 -8.53 6.92 16.20
C THR A 185 -9.43 6.59 17.38
N THR A 186 -10.27 5.55 17.28
CA THR A 186 -11.21 5.15 18.34
C THR A 186 -10.70 3.98 19.18
N MET A 187 -10.03 3.02 18.55
CA MET A 187 -9.56 1.76 19.15
C MET A 187 -8.19 1.36 18.57
N PRO A 188 -7.10 2.08 18.89
CA PRO A 188 -5.80 1.92 18.24
C PRO A 188 -5.21 0.50 18.38
N ALA A 189 -5.39 -0.14 19.54
CA ALA A 189 -4.92 -1.51 19.77
C ALA A 189 -5.60 -2.53 18.83
N ILE A 190 -6.90 -2.38 18.58
CA ILE A 190 -7.67 -3.26 17.68
C ILE A 190 -7.29 -2.97 16.22
N ALA A 191 -7.17 -1.69 15.88
CA ALA A 191 -6.80 -1.25 14.55
C ALA A 191 -5.47 -1.88 14.11
N ILE A 192 -4.45 -1.78 14.96
CA ILE A 192 -3.12 -2.29 14.67
C ILE A 192 -3.08 -3.82 14.77
N GLY A 193 -3.62 -4.39 15.85
CA GLY A 193 -3.42 -5.80 16.19
C GLY A 193 -4.26 -6.78 15.38
N ILE A 194 -5.44 -6.35 14.88
CA ILE A 194 -6.41 -7.24 14.27
C ILE A 194 -6.75 -6.78 12.84
N THR A 195 -7.17 -5.54 12.66
CA THR A 195 -7.84 -5.13 11.40
C THR A 195 -6.90 -4.63 10.31
N ALA A 196 -5.65 -4.26 10.64
CA ALA A 196 -4.69 -3.74 9.67
C ALA A 196 -4.40 -4.73 8.53
N ALA A 197 -4.08 -5.99 8.80
CA ALA A 197 -3.73 -6.98 7.78
C ALA A 197 -4.93 -7.32 6.87
N PRO A 198 -6.15 -7.55 7.38
CA PRO A 198 -7.34 -7.66 6.52
C PRO A 198 -7.57 -6.42 5.65
N ALA A 199 -7.46 -5.21 6.20
CA ALA A 199 -7.62 -3.97 5.43
C ALA A 199 -6.56 -3.87 4.32
N LEU A 200 -5.29 -4.14 4.64
CA LEU A 200 -4.20 -4.15 3.69
C LEU A 200 -4.33 -5.26 2.64
N TYR A 201 -4.85 -6.43 3.02
CA TYR A 201 -5.11 -7.53 2.10
C TYR A 201 -6.17 -7.14 1.07
N VAL A 202 -7.27 -6.50 1.50
CA VAL A 202 -8.30 -6.00 0.58
C VAL A 202 -7.71 -4.97 -0.38
N VAL A 203 -6.90 -4.04 0.13
CA VAL A 203 -6.23 -3.03 -0.67
C VAL A 203 -5.26 -3.65 -1.69
N TRP A 204 -4.47 -4.64 -1.28
CA TRP A 204 -3.56 -5.37 -2.16
C TRP A 204 -4.33 -6.17 -3.22
N ALA A 205 -5.31 -6.97 -2.82
CA ALA A 205 -6.12 -7.78 -3.72
C ALA A 205 -6.78 -6.90 -4.79
N ASN A 206 -7.36 -5.78 -4.36
CA ASN A 206 -7.94 -4.79 -5.26
C ASN A 206 -6.92 -4.18 -6.22
N SER A 207 -5.73 -3.81 -5.72
CA SER A 207 -4.65 -3.26 -6.55
C SER A 207 -4.13 -4.26 -7.57
N ARG A 208 -3.96 -5.54 -7.19
CA ARG A 208 -3.56 -6.62 -8.10
C ARG A 208 -4.57 -6.82 -9.22
N HIS A 209 -5.87 -6.78 -8.94
CA HIS A 209 -6.90 -6.82 -9.98
C HIS A 209 -6.84 -5.62 -10.93
N CYS A 210 -6.48 -4.43 -10.43
CA CYS A 210 -6.27 -3.25 -11.25
C CYS A 210 -5.03 -3.37 -12.16
N LEU A 211 -3.97 -4.02 -11.68
CA LEU A 211 -2.68 -4.18 -12.36
C LEU A 211 -2.63 -5.34 -13.36
N ARG A 212 -3.52 -6.35 -13.23
CA ARG A 212 -3.59 -7.53 -14.13
C ARG A 212 -3.39 -7.23 -15.63
N PRO A 213 -4.09 -6.25 -16.23
CA PRO A 213 -3.94 -5.98 -17.66
C PRO A 213 -2.54 -5.56 -18.10
N VAL A 214 -1.70 -5.05 -17.19
CA VAL A 214 -0.31 -4.67 -17.50
C VAL A 214 0.64 -5.82 -17.19
N LEU A 215 0.37 -6.58 -16.12
CA LEU A 215 1.17 -7.75 -15.75
C LEU A 215 1.08 -8.87 -16.80
N ASP A 216 -0.10 -9.08 -17.38
CA ASP A 216 -0.31 -10.13 -18.39
C ASP A 216 0.37 -9.78 -19.74
N LEU A 217 0.49 -8.49 -20.08
CA LEU A 217 1.14 -8.02 -21.31
C LEU A 217 2.65 -8.26 -21.33
N ASP A 218 3.30 -8.31 -20.16
CA ASP A 218 4.74 -8.62 -20.05
C ASP A 218 5.01 -10.14 -20.16
N GLN A 219 4.01 -11.00 -19.93
CA GLN A 219 4.13 -12.46 -20.03
C GLN A 219 4.00 -12.99 -21.47
N GLU A 220 3.19 -12.34 -22.32
CA GLU A 220 3.00 -12.72 -23.73
C GLU A 220 4.29 -12.69 -24.59
N PRO A 221 5.17 -11.67 -24.55
CA PRO A 221 6.38 -11.66 -25.37
C PRO A 221 7.40 -12.71 -24.94
N ALA A 222 7.46 -13.08 -23.64
CA ALA A 222 8.36 -14.12 -23.14
C ALA A 222 7.92 -15.53 -23.57
N ALA A 223 6.61 -15.81 -23.55
CA ALA A 223 6.05 -17.08 -24.02
C ALA A 223 6.20 -17.25 -25.55
N ALA A 224 6.03 -16.17 -26.32
CA ALA A 224 6.18 -16.21 -27.79
C ALA A 224 7.62 -16.48 -28.26
N VAL A 225 8.64 -16.06 -27.50
CA VAL A 225 10.05 -16.37 -27.79
C VAL A 225 10.39 -17.81 -27.42
N ALA A 226 9.85 -18.34 -26.31
CA ALA A 226 10.06 -19.72 -25.90
C ALA A 226 9.47 -20.75 -26.89
N VAL A 227 8.33 -20.45 -27.51
CA VAL A 227 7.68 -21.32 -28.50
C VAL A 227 8.35 -21.28 -29.88
N ARG A 228 9.12 -20.22 -30.20
CA ARG A 228 9.88 -20.14 -31.46
C ARG A 228 11.29 -20.73 -31.39
N GLY A 229 11.74 -21.16 -30.21
CA GLY A 229 13.08 -21.71 -29.97
C GLY A 229 13.15 -23.24 -29.81
N SER A 230 12.04 -23.95 -29.97
CA SER A 230 11.93 -25.42 -29.94
C SER A 230 11.60 -25.98 -31.32
#